data_AF-A0A6N9A658-F1
#
_entry.id   AF-A0A6N9A658-F1
#
_cell.length_a   1.000
_cell.length_b   1.000
_cell.length_c   1.000
_cell.angle_alpha   90.00
_cell.angle_beta   90.00
_cell.angle_gamma   90.00
#
_symmetry.space_group_name_H-M   'P 1'
#
loop_
_entity.id
_entity.type
_entity.pdbx_description
1 polymer ?
#
loop_
_entity_poly.entity_id
_entity_poly.type
_entity_poly.pdbx_seq_one_letter_code
_entity_poly.pdbx_strand_id
1 'polypeptide(L)'
;MFDLDREVGLWRERQERTSSLAAAELDELEDHLRARVNLNARIRDWRQRQERETALSPRELDELEDHLRARVDLEMELNPVLAPEQAFAIARRNLGEPVALSKEFAKAGRPRWRRWLLAGWAMYGASWFLPVVDSPVYGTFQGYEVQLAMARGVPGAGAILLFSNLAMLLTVPVLWRARVCANRWFWRSVGAVGAAWIVSLTPGWVLGSILSGDMSELLPPLLTVGFWTWTGSYICVAAALRLRAKDGASAAVRAVDGFDDGSPPGRPPRCNRRSSGIVSNKGALQ
;
A
#
# COMPACT_ATOMS: atom_id res chain seq x y z
N MET A 1 -48.83 45.57 -50.27
CA MET A 1 -48.09 44.71 -51.21
C MET A 1 -46.74 44.45 -50.54
N PHE A 2 -46.60 43.27 -49.92
CA PHE A 2 -45.40 42.89 -49.17
C PHE A 2 -44.25 42.59 -50.14
N ASP A 3 -43.07 43.09 -49.83
CA ASP A 3 -41.85 42.97 -50.63
C ASP A 3 -41.18 41.61 -50.37
N LEU A 4 -41.74 40.56 -50.99
CA LEU A 4 -41.31 39.16 -50.87
C LEU A 4 -39.86 38.95 -51.32
N ASP A 5 -39.39 39.70 -52.32
CA ASP A 5 -38.02 39.56 -52.82
C ASP A 5 -36.99 39.99 -51.77
N ARG A 6 -37.33 41.01 -50.96
CA ARG A 6 -36.47 41.46 -49.85
C ARG A 6 -36.39 40.44 -48.73
N GLU A 7 -37.48 39.78 -48.37
CA GLU A 7 -37.47 38.74 -47.33
C GLU A 7 -36.71 37.48 -47.78
N VAL A 8 -36.85 37.08 -49.04
CA VAL A 8 -36.10 35.94 -49.61
C VAL A 8 -34.60 36.24 -49.65
N GLY A 9 -34.20 37.46 -50.00
CA GLY A 9 -32.80 37.91 -49.94
C GLY A 9 -32.21 37.84 -48.54
N LEU A 10 -32.94 38.33 -47.53
CA LEU A 10 -32.52 38.28 -46.12
C LEU A 10 -32.40 36.84 -45.58
N TRP A 11 -33.30 35.94 -45.99
CA TRP A 11 -33.23 34.52 -45.63
C TRP A 11 -31.99 33.85 -46.22
N ARG A 12 -31.69 34.10 -47.50
CA ARG A 12 -30.50 33.56 -48.17
C ARG A 12 -29.21 34.05 -47.50
N GLU A 13 -29.12 35.35 -47.21
CA GLU A 13 -27.95 35.93 -46.56
C GLU A 13 -27.72 35.36 -45.14
N ARG A 14 -28.81 35.13 -44.38
CA ARG A 14 -28.73 34.48 -43.07
C ARG A 14 -28.24 33.03 -43.19
N GLN A 15 -28.74 32.29 -44.17
CA GLN A 15 -28.35 30.90 -44.41
C GLN A 15 -26.87 30.79 -44.85
N GLU A 16 -26.40 31.71 -45.69
CA GLU A 16 -24.99 31.77 -46.10
C GLU A 16 -24.08 32.10 -44.91
N ARG A 17 -24.45 33.07 -44.06
CA ARG A 17 -23.69 33.36 -42.83
C ARG A 17 -23.63 32.19 -41.88
N THR A 18 -24.73 31.49 -41.64
CA THR A 18 -24.74 30.32 -40.74
C THR A 18 -23.92 29.17 -41.32
N SER A 19 -23.94 28.97 -42.65
CA SER A 19 -23.14 27.93 -43.31
C SER A 19 -21.65 28.26 -43.24
N SER A 20 -21.28 29.52 -43.39
CA SER A 20 -19.89 29.98 -43.26
C SER A 20 -19.38 29.86 -41.82
N LEU A 21 -20.21 30.18 -40.82
CA LEU A 21 -19.84 30.03 -39.40
C LEU A 21 -19.68 28.55 -39.03
N ALA A 22 -20.60 27.70 -39.47
CA ALA A 22 -20.50 26.26 -39.24
C ALA A 22 -19.27 25.65 -39.93
N ALA A 23 -18.93 26.11 -41.15
CA ALA A 23 -17.72 25.66 -41.83
C ALA A 23 -16.44 26.06 -41.08
N ALA A 24 -16.37 27.27 -40.52
CA ALA A 24 -15.24 27.72 -39.71
C ALA A 24 -15.11 26.94 -38.39
N GLU A 25 -16.23 26.66 -37.71
CA GLU A 25 -16.24 25.86 -36.47
C GLU A 25 -15.80 24.40 -36.72
N LEU A 26 -16.19 23.82 -37.85
CA LEU A 26 -15.74 22.48 -38.24
C LEU A 26 -14.23 22.40 -38.54
N ASP A 27 -13.68 23.42 -39.20
CA ASP A 27 -12.25 23.52 -39.49
C ASP A 27 -11.43 23.62 -38.19
N GLU A 28 -11.86 24.46 -37.24
CA GLU A 28 -11.24 24.59 -35.93
C GLU A 28 -11.31 23.29 -35.10
N LEU A 29 -12.44 22.58 -35.15
CA LEU A 29 -12.59 21.27 -34.52
C LEU A 29 -11.68 20.21 -35.15
N GLU A 30 -11.55 20.19 -36.48
CA GLU A 30 -10.68 19.23 -37.17
C GLU A 30 -9.21 19.45 -36.81
N ASP A 31 -8.77 20.71 -36.74
CA ASP A 31 -7.42 21.06 -36.32
C ASP A 31 -7.15 20.68 -34.87
N HIS A 32 -8.10 20.91 -33.96
CA HIS A 32 -8.01 20.46 -32.57
C HIS A 32 -7.92 18.93 -32.45
N LEU A 33 -8.69 18.19 -33.25
CA LEU A 33 -8.65 16.73 -33.27
C LEU A 33 -7.31 16.21 -33.81
N ARG A 34 -6.80 16.78 -34.90
CA ARG A 34 -5.48 16.43 -35.45
C ARG A 34 -4.37 16.67 -34.42
N ALA A 35 -4.43 17.79 -33.70
CA ALA A 35 -3.45 18.12 -32.68
C ALA A 35 -3.49 17.13 -31.50
N ARG A 36 -4.69 16.72 -31.05
CA ARG A 36 -4.86 15.68 -30.01
C ARG A 36 -4.36 14.31 -30.46
N VAL A 37 -4.62 13.92 -31.71
CA VAL A 37 -4.13 12.64 -32.26
C VAL A 37 -2.59 12.61 -32.29
N ASN A 38 -1.97 13.70 -32.73
CA ASN A 38 -0.51 13.83 -32.73
C ASN A 38 0.07 13.77 -31.31
N LEU A 39 -0.53 14.47 -30.34
CA LEU A 39 -0.12 14.40 -28.94
C LEU A 39 -0.16 12.97 -28.39
N ASN A 40 -1.25 12.24 -28.63
CA ASN A 40 -1.40 10.85 -28.18
C ASN A 40 -0.35 9.91 -28.80
N ALA A 41 0.01 10.13 -30.07
CA ALA A 41 1.08 9.38 -30.72
C ALA A 41 2.43 9.65 -30.03
N ARG A 42 2.74 10.92 -29.71
CA ARG A 42 3.99 11.30 -29.03
C ARG A 42 4.09 10.77 -27.61
N ILE A 43 2.98 10.75 -26.87
CA ILE A 43 2.92 10.14 -25.53
C ILE A 43 3.21 8.64 -25.63
N ARG A 44 2.61 7.94 -26.59
CA ARG A 44 2.85 6.52 -26.83
C ARG A 44 4.31 6.22 -27.18
N ASP A 45 4.90 7.01 -28.06
CA ASP A 45 6.32 6.88 -28.42
C ASP A 45 7.24 7.13 -27.22
N TRP A 46 6.90 8.12 -26.38
CA TRP A 46 7.62 8.37 -25.16
C TRP A 46 7.53 7.19 -24.19
N ARG A 47 6.33 6.64 -23.98
CA ARG A 47 6.10 5.46 -23.13
C ARG A 47 6.93 4.27 -23.61
N GLN A 48 6.90 3.98 -24.91
CA GLN A 48 7.65 2.87 -25.50
C GLN A 48 9.17 3.06 -25.34
N ARG A 49 9.69 4.29 -25.40
CA ARG A 49 11.09 4.57 -25.08
C ARG A 49 11.40 4.32 -23.61
N GLN A 50 10.54 4.79 -22.69
CA GLN A 50 10.74 4.56 -21.27
C GLN A 50 10.73 3.06 -20.92
N GLU A 51 9.85 2.26 -21.53
CA GLU A 51 9.81 0.80 -21.38
C GLU A 51 11.11 0.11 -21.81
N ARG A 52 11.81 0.65 -22.82
CA ARG A 52 13.07 0.09 -23.33
C ARG A 52 14.29 0.57 -22.55
N GLU A 53 14.28 1.83 -22.12
CA GLU A 53 15.45 2.51 -21.56
C GLU A 53 15.52 2.43 -20.03
N THR A 54 14.41 2.13 -19.35
CA THR A 54 14.34 2.14 -17.89
C THR A 54 13.85 0.81 -17.32
N ALA A 55 14.22 0.51 -16.07
CA ALA A 55 13.72 -0.65 -15.33
C ALA A 55 12.39 -0.37 -14.60
N LEU A 56 11.61 0.60 -15.10
CA LEU A 56 10.34 0.97 -14.50
C LEU A 56 9.33 -0.16 -14.70
N SER A 57 8.54 -0.43 -13.66
CA SER A 57 7.38 -1.31 -13.78
C SER A 57 6.30 -0.65 -14.66
N PRO A 58 5.44 -1.44 -15.34
CA PRO A 58 4.33 -0.89 -16.14
C PRO A 58 3.47 0.14 -15.38
N ARG A 59 3.29 -0.08 -14.07
CA ARG A 59 2.61 0.86 -13.16
C ARG A 59 3.30 2.22 -13.08
N GLU A 60 4.61 2.22 -12.88
CA GLU A 60 5.36 3.47 -12.71
C GLU A 60 5.34 4.26 -14.02
N LEU A 61 5.25 3.57 -15.16
CA LEU A 61 5.04 4.18 -16.46
C LEU A 61 3.65 4.78 -16.62
N ASP A 62 2.59 4.09 -16.17
CA ASP A 62 1.23 4.64 -16.16
C ASP A 62 1.15 5.91 -15.32
N GLU A 63 1.68 5.88 -14.08
CA GLU A 63 1.70 7.04 -13.18
C GLU A 63 2.49 8.21 -13.78
N LEU A 64 3.59 7.93 -14.49
CA LEU A 64 4.36 8.96 -15.20
C LEU A 64 3.66 9.50 -16.45
N GLU A 65 2.94 8.65 -17.18
CA GLU A 65 2.12 9.07 -18.32
C GLU A 65 1.00 10.02 -17.87
N ASP A 66 0.29 9.67 -16.81
CA ASP A 66 -0.76 10.51 -16.23
C ASP A 66 -0.20 11.88 -15.79
N HIS A 67 0.95 11.87 -15.12
CA HIS A 67 1.64 13.11 -14.75
C HIS A 67 2.10 13.92 -15.96
N LEU A 68 2.57 13.26 -17.02
CA LEU A 68 2.98 13.93 -18.25
C LEU A 68 1.76 14.58 -18.93
N ARG A 69 0.63 13.88 -19.04
CA ARG A 69 -0.63 14.39 -19.59
C ARG A 69 -1.14 15.59 -18.80
N ALA A 70 -1.25 15.46 -17.47
CA ALA A 70 -1.68 16.54 -16.60
C ALA A 70 -0.77 17.77 -16.72
N ARG A 71 0.54 17.55 -16.93
CA ARG A 71 1.47 18.66 -17.16
C ARG A 71 1.30 19.29 -18.53
N VAL A 72 1.07 18.51 -19.59
CA VAL A 72 0.75 19.04 -20.93
C VAL A 72 -0.47 19.95 -20.86
N ASP A 73 -1.55 19.45 -20.25
CA ASP A 73 -2.80 20.20 -20.12
C ASP A 73 -2.56 21.52 -19.35
N LEU A 74 -1.82 21.46 -18.25
CA LEU A 74 -1.44 22.66 -17.49
C LEU A 74 -0.61 23.66 -18.31
N GLU A 75 0.38 23.21 -19.10
CA GLU A 75 1.17 24.13 -19.93
C GLU A 75 0.31 24.77 -21.04
N MET A 76 -0.69 24.06 -21.56
CA MET A 76 -1.64 24.61 -22.54
C MET A 76 -2.62 25.60 -21.89
N GLU A 77 -3.09 25.34 -20.67
CA GLU A 77 -3.93 26.27 -19.91
C GLU A 77 -3.17 27.57 -19.56
N LEU A 78 -1.90 27.46 -19.19
CA LEU A 78 -1.05 28.61 -18.87
C LEU A 78 -0.70 29.45 -20.10
N ASN A 79 -0.68 28.85 -21.30
CA ASN A 79 -0.27 29.54 -22.51
C ASN A 79 -1.13 29.09 -23.72
N PRO A 80 -2.26 29.76 -24.00
CA PRO A 80 -3.24 29.32 -25.00
C PRO A 80 -2.71 29.30 -26.44
N VAL A 81 -1.64 30.04 -26.72
CA VAL A 81 -1.00 30.12 -28.05
C VAL A 81 -0.02 28.95 -28.27
N LEU A 82 0.26 28.18 -27.22
CA LEU A 82 1.24 27.11 -27.26
C LEU A 82 0.68 25.89 -28.00
N ALA A 83 1.35 25.51 -29.10
CA ALA A 83 1.01 24.28 -29.80
C ALA A 83 1.16 23.06 -28.86
N PRO A 84 0.27 22.04 -28.92
CA PRO A 84 0.33 20.86 -28.05
C PRO A 84 1.68 20.13 -28.08
N GLU A 85 2.37 20.20 -29.22
CA GLU A 85 3.70 19.62 -29.40
C GLU A 85 4.79 20.31 -28.59
N GLN A 86 4.67 21.63 -28.45
CA GLN A 86 5.57 22.45 -27.64
C GLN A 86 5.25 22.26 -26.15
N ALA A 87 3.97 22.22 -25.79
CA ALA A 87 3.52 21.89 -24.44
C ALA A 87 4.08 20.53 -23.98
N PHE A 88 3.99 19.50 -24.83
CA PHE A 88 4.61 18.21 -24.60
C PHE A 88 6.12 18.26 -24.44
N ALA A 89 6.82 19.05 -25.26
CA ALA A 89 8.27 19.18 -25.15
C ALA A 89 8.68 19.81 -23.82
N ILE A 90 7.95 20.84 -23.35
CA ILE A 90 8.16 21.50 -22.06
C ILE A 90 7.83 20.53 -20.91
N ALA A 91 6.66 19.89 -20.95
CA ALA A 91 6.23 18.93 -19.94
C ALA A 91 7.24 17.77 -19.79
N ARG A 92 7.71 17.20 -20.90
CA ARG A 92 8.74 16.15 -20.90
C ARG A 92 10.06 16.64 -20.33
N ARG A 93 10.48 17.87 -20.65
CA ARG A 93 11.71 18.46 -20.11
C ARG A 93 11.61 18.68 -18.59
N ASN A 94 10.44 19.09 -18.12
CA ASN A 94 10.15 19.29 -16.71
C ASN A 94 10.07 17.97 -15.92
N LEU A 95 9.64 16.88 -16.57
CA LEU A 95 9.63 15.55 -15.95
C LEU A 95 11.04 15.06 -15.56
N GLY A 96 12.06 15.47 -16.33
CA GLY A 96 13.47 15.15 -16.08
C GLY A 96 14.01 13.97 -16.89
N GLU A 97 15.27 13.60 -16.65
CA GLU A 97 15.94 12.52 -17.38
C GLU A 97 15.43 11.12 -16.93
N PRO A 98 15.11 10.21 -17.87
CA PRO A 98 14.59 8.86 -17.59
C PRO A 98 15.36 8.09 -16.52
N VAL A 99 16.69 8.19 -16.55
CA VAL A 99 17.57 7.50 -15.60
C VAL A 99 17.42 8.07 -14.20
N ALA A 100 17.28 9.40 -14.06
CA ALA A 100 17.05 10.06 -12.78
C ALA A 100 15.68 9.68 -12.19
N LEU A 101 14.63 9.65 -13.03
CA LEU A 101 13.31 9.16 -12.63
C LEU A 101 13.38 7.71 -12.14
N SER A 102 14.01 6.81 -12.88
CA SER A 102 14.12 5.40 -12.49
C SER A 102 14.81 5.23 -11.12
N LYS A 103 15.78 6.08 -10.80
CA LYS A 103 16.50 6.06 -9.52
C LYS A 103 15.62 6.55 -8.36
N GLU A 104 14.84 7.60 -8.57
CA GLU A 104 13.89 8.10 -7.57
C GLU A 104 12.73 7.12 -7.34
N PHE A 105 12.21 6.50 -8.41
CA PHE A 105 11.21 5.42 -8.30
C PHE A 105 11.77 4.19 -7.62
N ALA A 106 13.02 3.77 -7.92
CA ALA A 106 13.67 2.68 -7.19
C ALA A 106 13.87 2.99 -5.70
N LYS A 107 14.08 4.26 -5.34
CA LYS A 107 14.19 4.73 -3.95
C LYS A 107 12.82 4.75 -3.25
N ALA A 108 11.77 5.18 -3.94
CA ALA A 108 10.40 5.17 -3.45
C ALA A 108 9.80 3.76 -3.37
N GLY A 109 10.19 2.88 -4.30
CA GLY A 109 9.74 1.50 -4.46
C GLY A 109 10.38 0.51 -3.50
N ARG A 110 11.36 0.93 -2.68
CA ARG A 110 11.82 0.08 -1.58
C ARG A 110 10.66 -0.13 -0.61
N PRO A 111 10.13 -1.36 -0.45
CA PRO A 111 8.95 -1.61 0.34
C PRO A 111 9.16 -1.13 1.78
N ARG A 112 8.51 -0.02 2.14
CA ARG A 112 8.64 0.58 3.48
C ARG A 112 8.31 -0.44 4.57
N TRP A 113 7.38 -1.35 4.29
CA TRP A 113 7.02 -2.45 5.19
C TRP A 113 8.20 -3.32 5.61
N ARG A 114 9.20 -3.56 4.74
CA ARG A 114 10.35 -4.40 5.10
C ARG A 114 11.20 -3.75 6.19
N ARG A 115 11.38 -2.43 6.14
CA ARG A 115 12.15 -1.70 7.16
C ARG A 115 11.47 -1.81 8.52
N TRP A 116 10.16 -1.58 8.57
CA TRP A 116 9.38 -1.72 9.80
C TRP A 116 9.34 -3.16 10.32
N LEU A 117 9.27 -4.15 9.42
CA LEU A 117 9.30 -5.56 9.81
C LEU A 117 10.66 -5.95 10.41
N LEU A 118 11.75 -5.55 9.75
CA LEU A 118 13.11 -5.79 10.25
C LEU A 118 13.37 -5.06 11.57
N ALA A 119 12.92 -3.82 11.70
CA ALA A 119 13.01 -3.07 12.95
C ALA A 119 12.23 -3.78 14.07
N GLY A 120 11.01 -4.23 13.80
CA GLY A 120 10.22 -5.01 14.75
C GLY A 120 10.94 -6.28 15.20
N TRP A 121 11.48 -7.07 14.26
CA TRP A 121 12.24 -8.28 14.58
C TRP A 121 13.54 -7.99 15.35
N ALA A 122 14.25 -6.91 15.02
CA ALA A 122 15.45 -6.49 15.75
C ALA A 122 15.11 -6.08 17.20
N MET A 123 14.03 -5.31 17.40
CA MET A 123 13.54 -4.95 18.74
C MET A 123 13.12 -6.19 19.52
N TYR A 124 12.40 -7.12 18.88
CA TYR A 124 12.00 -8.38 19.51
C TYR A 124 13.22 -9.21 19.93
N GLY A 125 14.25 -9.32 19.10
CA GLY A 125 15.49 -9.99 19.47
C GLY A 125 16.22 -9.27 20.62
N ALA A 126 16.28 -7.95 20.58
CA ALA A 126 16.91 -7.15 21.65
C ALA A 126 16.19 -7.31 22.99
N SER A 127 14.85 -7.41 23.00
CA SER A 127 14.07 -7.54 24.24
C SER A 127 14.36 -8.83 25.01
N TRP A 128 14.97 -9.85 24.39
CA TRP A 128 15.37 -11.07 25.08
C TRP A 128 16.53 -10.85 26.06
N PHE A 129 17.37 -9.85 25.77
CA PHE A 129 18.58 -9.55 26.56
C PHE A 129 18.40 -8.34 27.48
N LEU A 130 17.26 -7.66 27.38
CA LEU A 130 16.94 -6.53 28.22
C LEU A 130 16.18 -7.00 29.48
N PRO A 131 16.33 -6.30 30.62
CA PRO A 131 15.47 -6.52 31.76
C PRO A 131 14.02 -6.23 31.34
N VAL A 132 13.08 -7.08 31.77
CA VAL A 132 11.65 -6.92 31.47
C VAL A 132 10.87 -6.56 32.73
N VAL A 133 11.22 -7.19 33.85
CA VAL A 133 10.60 -6.96 35.15
C VAL A 133 11.70 -6.78 36.18
N ASP A 134 11.62 -5.70 36.95
CA ASP A 134 12.44 -5.52 38.13
C ASP A 134 11.54 -5.56 39.36
N SER A 135 11.77 -6.54 40.23
CA SER A 135 10.96 -6.77 41.42
C SER A 135 11.84 -6.81 42.66
N PRO A 136 11.49 -6.10 43.74
CA PRO A 136 12.27 -6.16 44.99
C PRO A 136 12.26 -7.55 45.65
N VAL A 137 11.21 -8.36 45.40
CA VAL A 137 11.06 -9.70 46.00
C VAL A 137 11.78 -10.77 45.19
N TYR A 138 11.74 -10.66 43.86
CA TYR A 138 12.20 -11.72 42.95
C TYR A 138 13.45 -11.34 42.16
N GLY A 139 13.97 -10.13 42.32
CA GLY A 139 15.08 -9.58 41.55
C GLY A 139 14.68 -9.15 40.14
N THR A 140 15.70 -8.86 39.33
CA THR A 140 15.54 -8.47 37.93
C THR A 140 15.47 -9.70 37.04
N PHE A 141 14.40 -9.83 36.27
CA PHE A 141 14.27 -10.86 35.25
C PHE A 141 14.65 -10.31 33.88
N GLN A 142 15.60 -11.00 33.24
CA GLN A 142 15.88 -10.77 31.82
C GLN A 142 14.77 -11.38 30.96
N GLY A 143 14.60 -10.86 29.74
CA GLY A 143 13.66 -11.40 28.77
C GLY A 143 13.78 -12.92 28.66
N TYR A 144 14.96 -13.43 28.31
CA TYR A 144 15.17 -14.86 28.06
C TYR A 144 14.83 -15.74 29.28
N GLU A 145 14.98 -15.24 30.51
CA GLU A 145 14.66 -15.97 31.74
C GLU A 145 13.15 -16.13 31.88
N VAL A 146 12.38 -15.10 31.52
CA VAL A 146 10.92 -15.16 31.43
C VAL A 146 10.49 -16.20 30.39
N GLN A 147 11.20 -16.29 29.25
CA GLN A 147 10.93 -17.34 28.25
C GLN A 147 11.33 -18.74 28.72
N LEU A 148 12.45 -18.87 29.45
CA LEU A 148 12.95 -20.14 29.95
C LEU A 148 12.10 -20.69 31.10
N ALA A 149 11.65 -19.83 32.02
CA ALA A 149 10.69 -20.16 33.07
C ALA A 149 9.39 -20.70 32.48
N MET A 150 8.94 -20.12 31.36
CA MET A 150 7.79 -20.63 30.61
C MET A 150 8.06 -22.00 29.97
N ALA A 151 9.22 -22.21 29.33
CA ALA A 151 9.58 -23.51 28.76
C ALA A 151 9.63 -24.63 29.83
N ARG A 152 9.88 -24.26 31.08
CA ARG A 152 9.85 -25.15 32.25
C ARG A 152 8.47 -25.36 32.86
N GLY A 153 7.42 -24.74 32.32
CA GLY A 153 6.04 -24.98 32.73
C GLY A 153 5.61 -24.32 34.04
N VAL A 154 6.22 -23.18 34.42
CA VAL A 154 5.77 -22.43 35.60
C VAL A 154 4.30 -21.99 35.42
N PRO A 155 3.36 -22.41 36.31
CA PRO A 155 1.93 -22.12 36.16
C PRO A 155 1.62 -20.63 36.17
N GLY A 156 0.61 -20.19 35.40
CA GLY A 156 0.04 -18.84 35.45
C GLY A 156 0.64 -17.82 34.47
N ALA A 157 1.96 -17.77 34.31
CA ALA A 157 2.62 -16.81 33.40
C ALA A 157 2.84 -17.34 31.97
N GLY A 158 2.96 -18.67 31.82
CA GLY A 158 3.43 -19.26 30.57
C GLY A 158 2.47 -19.15 29.38
N ALA A 159 1.16 -19.23 29.60
CA ALA A 159 0.19 -19.26 28.50
C ALA A 159 0.15 -17.94 27.71
N ILE A 160 0.12 -16.80 28.40
CA ILE A 160 -0.01 -15.48 27.75
C ILE A 160 1.26 -15.12 26.96
N LEU A 161 2.43 -15.40 27.52
CA LEU A 161 3.72 -15.22 26.86
C LEU A 161 3.90 -16.17 25.67
N LEU A 162 3.41 -17.41 25.77
CA LEU A 162 3.39 -18.38 24.66
C LEU A 162 2.63 -17.84 23.46
N PHE A 163 1.39 -17.35 23.67
CA PHE A 163 0.59 -16.79 22.59
C PHE A 163 1.26 -15.59 21.91
N SER A 164 2.02 -14.81 22.67
CA SER A 164 2.72 -13.62 22.17
C SER A 164 3.91 -14.00 21.30
N ASN A 165 4.74 -14.92 21.78
CA ASN A 165 5.87 -15.46 21.00
C ASN A 165 5.38 -16.21 19.75
N LEU A 166 4.29 -16.97 19.85
CA LEU A 166 3.65 -17.61 18.71
C LEU A 166 3.19 -16.58 17.67
N ALA A 167 2.54 -15.49 18.10
CA ALA A 167 2.11 -14.42 17.22
C ALA A 167 3.27 -13.80 16.43
N MET A 168 4.43 -13.59 17.08
CA MET A 168 5.63 -13.09 16.41
C MET A 168 6.22 -14.12 15.44
N LEU A 169 6.37 -15.38 15.86
CA LEU A 169 6.90 -16.47 15.03
C LEU A 169 6.07 -16.72 13.76
N LEU A 170 4.75 -16.55 13.83
CA LEU A 170 3.87 -16.64 12.66
C LEU A 170 4.16 -15.56 11.60
N THR A 171 4.97 -14.54 11.91
CA THR A 171 5.44 -13.53 10.95
C THR A 171 6.74 -13.92 10.23
N VAL A 172 7.43 -15.00 10.63
CA VAL A 172 8.65 -15.47 9.95
C VAL A 172 8.41 -15.81 8.46
N PRO A 173 7.32 -16.50 8.08
CA PRO A 173 7.04 -16.77 6.66
C PRO A 173 6.88 -15.49 5.82
N VAL A 174 6.45 -14.38 6.45
CA VAL A 174 6.31 -13.07 5.79
C VAL A 174 7.68 -12.52 5.39
N LEU A 175 8.73 -12.79 6.17
CA LEU A 175 10.12 -12.44 5.84
C LEU A 175 10.64 -13.25 4.65
N TRP A 176 10.30 -14.53 4.56
CA TRP A 176 10.85 -15.46 3.55
C TRP A 176 10.20 -15.38 2.17
N ARG A 177 9.52 -14.26 1.85
CA ARG A 177 8.76 -14.08 0.61
C ARG A 177 7.68 -15.14 0.35
N ALA A 178 7.34 -15.98 1.33
CA ALA A 178 6.19 -16.85 1.16
C ALA A 178 4.97 -15.95 0.91
N ARG A 179 4.23 -16.25 -0.17
CA ARG A 179 2.89 -15.71 -0.42
C ARG A 179 1.95 -16.33 0.61
N VAL A 180 2.23 -16.14 1.90
CA VAL A 180 1.19 -16.28 2.90
C VAL A 180 0.20 -15.20 2.53
N CYS A 181 -0.98 -15.63 2.07
CA CYS A 181 -2.16 -14.79 2.05
C CYS A 181 -2.35 -14.35 3.49
N ALA A 182 -1.70 -13.25 3.86
CA ALA A 182 -1.80 -12.65 5.17
C ALA A 182 -3.24 -12.20 5.28
N ASN A 183 -4.08 -13.13 5.76
CA ASN A 183 -5.49 -12.93 5.93
C ASN A 183 -5.67 -11.68 6.79
N ARG A 184 -6.70 -10.87 6.52
CA ARG A 184 -6.97 -9.66 7.29
C ARG A 184 -7.09 -9.95 8.80
N TRP A 185 -7.46 -11.18 9.14
CA TRP A 185 -7.49 -11.67 10.51
C TRP A 185 -6.12 -11.71 11.17
N PHE A 186 -5.07 -12.12 10.46
CA PHE A 186 -3.74 -12.35 11.03
C PHE A 186 -3.10 -11.08 11.63
N TRP A 187 -3.08 -9.97 10.89
CA TRP A 187 -2.50 -8.72 11.40
C TRP A 187 -3.35 -8.07 12.49
N ARG A 188 -4.69 -8.29 12.46
CA ARG A 188 -5.59 -7.90 13.56
C ARG A 188 -5.27 -8.69 14.82
N SER A 189 -5.02 -9.99 14.72
CA SER A 189 -4.62 -10.81 15.87
C SER A 189 -3.27 -10.36 16.44
N VAL A 190 -2.27 -10.10 15.61
CA VAL A 190 -0.95 -9.61 16.08
C VAL A 190 -1.08 -8.25 16.78
N GLY A 191 -1.84 -7.31 16.22
CA GLY A 191 -2.09 -6.01 16.85
C GLY A 191 -2.92 -6.11 18.13
N ALA A 192 -3.94 -6.98 18.15
CA ALA A 192 -4.79 -7.20 19.32
C ALA A 192 -4.00 -7.82 20.49
N VAL A 193 -3.05 -8.72 20.23
CA VAL A 193 -2.16 -9.26 21.26
C VAL A 193 -1.31 -8.14 21.88
N GLY A 194 -0.70 -7.29 21.06
CA GLY A 194 0.07 -6.14 21.56
C GLY A 194 -0.78 -5.16 22.39
N ALA A 195 -1.99 -4.85 21.94
CA ALA A 195 -2.91 -3.98 22.67
C ALA A 195 -3.45 -4.62 23.96
N ALA A 196 -3.78 -5.91 23.93
CA ALA A 196 -4.21 -6.67 25.10
C ALA A 196 -3.15 -6.67 26.19
N TRP A 197 -1.85 -6.72 25.84
CA TRP A 197 -0.78 -6.60 26.84
C TRP A 197 -0.78 -5.27 27.59
N ILE A 198 -0.98 -4.16 26.87
CA ILE A 198 -1.08 -2.83 27.48
C ILE A 198 -2.30 -2.77 28.42
N VAL A 199 -3.43 -3.34 27.98
CA VAL A 199 -4.70 -3.29 28.71
C VAL A 199 -4.79 -4.31 29.86
N SER A 200 -4.10 -5.45 29.81
CA SER A 200 -4.19 -6.48 30.85
C SER A 200 -3.22 -6.26 32.00
N LEU A 201 -2.02 -5.72 31.74
CA LEU A 201 -1.03 -5.48 32.80
C LEU A 201 -1.40 -4.29 33.69
N THR A 202 -2.07 -3.27 33.14
CA THR A 202 -2.37 -2.04 33.89
C THR A 202 -3.44 -2.26 34.99
N PRO A 203 -4.60 -2.89 34.71
CA PRO A 203 -5.69 -3.06 35.69
C PRO A 203 -5.47 -4.25 36.62
N GLY A 204 -4.87 -5.35 36.15
CA GLY A 204 -4.58 -6.49 37.02
C GLY A 204 -3.60 -6.14 38.13
N TRP A 205 -2.68 -5.22 37.83
CA TRP A 205 -1.72 -4.69 38.79
C TRP A 205 -2.37 -3.68 39.75
N VAL A 206 -3.09 -2.68 39.23
CA VAL A 206 -3.84 -1.72 40.06
C VAL A 206 -4.82 -2.42 41.00
N LEU A 207 -5.54 -3.44 40.52
CA LEU A 207 -6.48 -4.20 41.33
C LEU A 207 -5.77 -5.08 42.37
N GLY A 208 -4.62 -5.67 42.03
CA GLY A 208 -3.79 -6.42 42.97
C GLY A 208 -3.30 -5.57 44.13
N SER A 209 -2.78 -4.37 43.84
CA SER A 209 -2.31 -3.42 44.86
C SER A 209 -3.45 -2.88 45.74
N ILE A 210 -4.65 -2.67 45.17
CA ILE A 210 -5.83 -2.27 45.95
C ILE A 210 -6.28 -3.39 46.89
N LEU A 211 -6.23 -4.65 46.46
CA LEU A 211 -6.67 -5.80 47.25
C LEU A 211 -5.67 -6.22 48.33
N SER A 212 -4.37 -6.00 48.14
CA SER A 212 -3.34 -6.36 49.14
C SER A 212 -3.27 -5.36 50.31
N GLY A 213 -3.80 -4.15 50.15
CA GLY A 213 -3.80 -3.10 51.19
C GLY A 213 -2.42 -2.51 51.47
N ASP A 214 -1.38 -2.95 50.77
CA ASP A 214 -0.01 -2.48 50.95
C ASP A 214 0.33 -1.41 49.89
N MET A 215 0.20 -0.15 50.29
CA MET A 215 0.49 1.00 49.43
C MET A 215 2.00 1.16 49.16
N SER A 216 2.88 0.42 49.85
CA SER A 216 4.32 0.42 49.55
C SER A 216 4.69 -0.40 48.32
N GLU A 217 3.82 -1.36 47.94
CA GLU A 217 3.87 -2.05 46.66
C GLU A 217 3.26 -1.23 45.50
N LEU A 218 2.81 0.01 45.74
CA LEU A 218 2.33 0.90 44.66
C LEU A 218 3.42 1.49 43.78
N LEU A 219 4.71 1.25 44.08
CA LEU A 219 5.73 1.45 43.07
C LEU A 219 5.59 0.31 42.05
N PRO A 220 5.10 0.57 40.83
CA PRO A 220 5.00 -0.47 39.81
C PRO A 220 6.34 -1.17 39.70
N PRO A 221 6.39 -2.53 39.59
CA PRO A 221 7.61 -3.16 39.12
C PRO A 221 7.95 -2.40 37.86
N LEU A 222 9.10 -1.72 37.89
CA LEU A 222 9.44 -0.76 36.85
C LEU A 222 9.46 -1.58 35.58
N LEU A 223 8.43 -1.43 34.74
CA LEU A 223 8.38 -2.05 33.43
C LEU A 223 9.58 -1.46 32.71
N THR A 224 10.61 -2.28 32.65
CA THR A 224 11.94 -1.83 32.27
C THR A 224 11.98 -1.68 30.76
N VAL A 225 13.12 -1.22 30.25
CA VAL A 225 13.30 -0.95 28.82
C VAL A 225 13.00 -2.19 27.96
N GLY A 226 13.22 -3.41 28.46
CA GLY A 226 12.91 -4.64 27.73
C GLY A 226 11.42 -4.84 27.48
N PHE A 227 10.55 -4.51 28.45
CA PHE A 227 9.10 -4.62 28.25
C PHE A 227 8.59 -3.69 27.14
N TRP A 228 9.06 -2.43 27.13
CA TRP A 228 8.68 -1.45 26.11
C TRP A 228 9.27 -1.79 24.74
N THR A 229 10.49 -2.29 24.70
CA THR A 229 11.14 -2.77 23.47
C THR A 229 10.36 -3.95 22.88
N TRP A 230 9.91 -4.87 23.74
CA TRP A 230 9.08 -6.00 23.35
C TRP A 230 7.72 -5.55 22.81
N THR A 231 7.02 -4.65 23.49
CA THR A 231 5.72 -4.10 23.04
C THR A 231 5.86 -3.33 21.72
N GLY A 232 6.89 -2.49 21.61
CA GLY A 232 7.19 -1.72 20.40
C GLY A 232 7.47 -2.60 19.18
N SER A 233 8.02 -3.80 19.40
CA SER A 233 8.24 -4.78 18.32
C SER A 233 6.94 -5.18 17.62
N TYR A 234 5.87 -5.48 18.38
CA TYR A 234 4.56 -5.86 17.81
C TYR A 234 3.93 -4.71 17.04
N ILE A 235 4.08 -3.47 17.51
CA ILE A 235 3.59 -2.28 16.82
C ILE A 235 4.29 -2.14 15.46
N CYS A 236 5.62 -2.28 15.41
CA CYS A 236 6.39 -2.20 14.18
C CYS A 236 6.00 -3.29 13.19
N VAL A 237 5.84 -4.54 13.66
CA VAL A 237 5.43 -5.66 12.82
C VAL A 237 3.98 -5.50 12.32
N ALA A 238 3.05 -5.06 13.17
CA ALA A 238 1.67 -4.78 12.76
C ALA A 238 1.60 -3.66 11.70
N ALA A 239 2.37 -2.58 11.88
CA ALA A 239 2.49 -1.50 10.91
C ALA A 239 3.05 -2.00 9.57
N ALA A 240 4.09 -2.84 9.61
CA ALA A 240 4.65 -3.47 8.43
C ALA A 240 3.63 -4.34 7.68
N LEU A 241 2.90 -5.20 8.40
CA LEU A 241 1.87 -6.06 7.81
C LEU A 241 0.73 -5.23 7.19
N ARG A 242 0.33 -4.13 7.83
CA ARG A 242 -0.68 -3.21 7.30
C ARG A 242 -0.20 -2.53 6.01
N LEU A 243 1.05 -2.07 5.96
CA LEU A 243 1.63 -1.48 4.75
C LEU A 243 1.70 -2.52 3.61
N ARG A 244 2.15 -3.74 3.90
CA ARG A 244 2.19 -4.84 2.91
C ARG A 244 0.79 -5.18 2.38
N ALA A 245 -0.24 -5.15 3.23
CA ALA A 245 -1.62 -5.42 2.81
C ALA A 245 -2.18 -4.32 1.89
N LYS A 246 -1.82 -3.05 2.14
CA LYS A 246 -2.18 -1.93 1.24
C LYS A 246 -1.53 -2.10 -0.14
N ASP A 247 -0.25 -2.47 -0.18
CA ASP A 247 0.47 -2.71 -1.44
C ASP A 247 -0.22 -3.81 -2.28
N GLY A 248 -0.71 -4.87 -1.64
CA GLY A 248 -1.45 -5.95 -2.31
C GLY A 248 -2.86 -5.56 -2.77
N ALA A 249 -3.59 -4.74 -2.00
CA ALA A 249 -4.92 -4.28 -2.38
C ALA A 249 -4.87 -3.36 -3.61
N SER A 250 -3.89 -2.46 -3.68
CA SER A 250 -3.65 -1.62 -4.85
C SER A 250 -3.29 -2.44 -6.09
N ALA A 251 -2.56 -3.56 -5.92
CA ALA A 251 -2.27 -4.47 -7.04
C ALA A 251 -3.52 -5.24 -7.52
N ALA A 252 -4.42 -5.61 -6.61
CA ALA A 252 -5.64 -6.37 -6.96
C ALA A 252 -6.69 -5.52 -7.70
N VAL A 253 -6.93 -4.28 -7.27
CA VAL A 253 -7.86 -3.36 -7.96
C VAL A 253 -7.40 -3.11 -9.40
N ARG A 254 -6.09 -2.93 -9.59
CA ARG A 254 -5.50 -2.72 -10.92
C ARG A 254 -5.55 -3.93 -11.85
N ALA A 255 -5.54 -5.14 -11.30
CA ALA A 255 -5.75 -6.34 -12.10
C ALA A 255 -7.19 -6.47 -12.61
N VAL A 256 -8.15 -5.79 -11.97
CA VAL A 256 -9.55 -5.72 -12.41
C VAL A 256 -9.72 -4.59 -13.43
N ASP A 257 -9.08 -3.43 -13.22
CA ASP A 257 -9.22 -2.28 -14.12
C ASP A 257 -8.42 -2.42 -15.43
N GLY A 258 -7.30 -3.15 -15.43
CA GLY A 258 -6.52 -3.44 -16.65
C GLY A 258 -7.12 -4.54 -17.55
N PHE A 259 -8.38 -4.91 -17.35
CA PHE A 259 -9.04 -6.02 -18.05
C PHE A 259 -9.92 -5.56 -19.24
N ASP A 260 -9.99 -4.26 -19.52
CA ASP A 260 -10.89 -3.70 -20.55
C ASP A 260 -10.26 -3.56 -21.95
N ASP A 261 -9.10 -4.18 -22.20
CA ASP A 261 -8.38 -4.09 -23.49
C ASP A 261 -8.92 -5.06 -24.58
N GLY A 262 -10.14 -5.58 -24.45
CA GLY A 262 -10.79 -6.43 -25.47
C GLY A 262 -10.10 -7.76 -25.76
N SER A 263 -9.04 -8.12 -25.02
CA SER A 263 -8.38 -9.42 -25.14
C SER A 263 -9.19 -10.48 -24.41
N PRO A 264 -9.49 -11.63 -25.05
CA PRO A 264 -10.31 -12.68 -24.44
C PRO A 264 -9.68 -13.17 -23.14
N PRO A 265 -10.50 -13.45 -22.10
CA PRO A 265 -10.05 -13.68 -20.73
C PRO A 265 -9.10 -14.89 -20.64
N GLY A 266 -7.80 -14.63 -20.57
CA GLY A 266 -6.82 -15.61 -20.12
C GLY A 266 -7.17 -15.99 -18.67
N ARG A 267 -7.50 -17.27 -18.44
CA ARG A 267 -7.95 -17.77 -17.12
C ARG A 267 -7.04 -17.22 -16.02
N PRO A 268 -7.59 -16.58 -14.97
CA PRO A 268 -6.76 -16.08 -13.88
C PRO A 268 -5.96 -17.26 -13.28
N PRO A 269 -4.71 -17.04 -12.86
CA PRO A 269 -3.94 -18.05 -12.17
C PRO A 269 -4.71 -18.44 -10.91
N ARG A 270 -5.36 -19.62 -10.95
CA ARG A 270 -6.07 -20.18 -9.81
C ARG A 270 -5.05 -20.22 -8.68
N CYS A 271 -5.25 -19.37 -7.67
CA CYS A 271 -4.61 -19.54 -6.39
C CYS A 271 -5.00 -20.95 -5.96
N ASN A 272 -4.04 -21.87 -6.02
CA ASN A 272 -4.27 -23.29 -5.84
C ASN A 272 -4.63 -23.47 -4.37
N ARG A 273 -5.92 -23.27 -4.07
CA ARG A 273 -6.56 -23.58 -2.80
C ARG A 273 -6.52 -25.09 -2.76
N ARG A 274 -5.37 -25.64 -2.33
CA ARG A 274 -5.25 -27.01 -1.87
C ARG A 274 -6.29 -27.14 -0.76
N SER A 275 -7.49 -27.54 -1.15
CA SER A 275 -8.42 -28.20 -0.26
C SER A 275 -7.62 -29.38 0.28
N SER A 276 -7.23 -29.28 1.55
CA SER A 276 -6.86 -30.44 2.33
C SER A 276 -8.06 -31.38 2.29
N GLY A 277 -8.06 -32.28 1.31
CA GLY A 277 -8.92 -33.44 1.31
C GLY A 277 -8.51 -34.24 2.53
N ILE A 278 -9.27 -34.08 3.61
CA ILE A 278 -9.31 -35.05 4.69
C ILE A 278 -9.88 -36.31 4.03
N VAL A 279 -8.99 -37.18 3.57
CA VAL A 279 -9.33 -38.54 3.17
C VAL A 279 -9.79 -39.24 4.44
N SER A 280 -11.11 -39.26 4.62
CA SER A 280 -11.78 -40.08 5.63
C SER A 280 -11.56 -41.53 5.23
N ASN A 281 -10.51 -42.15 5.80
CA ASN A 281 -10.23 -43.56 5.65
C ASN A 281 -11.22 -44.34 6.54
N LYS A 282 -12.40 -44.63 6.01
CA LYS A 282 -13.32 -45.62 6.56
C LYS A 282 -13.18 -46.91 5.76
N GLY A 283 -12.61 -47.94 6.37
CA GLY A 283 -12.89 -49.34 6.02
C GLY A 283 -11.68 -50.17 5.63
N ALA A 284 -11.20 -51.00 6.57
CA ALA A 284 -10.79 -52.39 6.35
C ALA A 284 -10.42 -53.03 7.69
N LEU A 285 -11.43 -53.50 8.43
CA LEU A 285 -11.29 -54.65 9.33
C LEU A 285 -12.15 -55.75 8.71
N GLN A 286 -11.47 -56.69 8.06
CA GLN A 286 -11.90 -58.07 7.84
C GLN A 286 -10.72 -58.95 8.26
#